data_AF-A0A7C3PAU2-F1
#
_entry.id   AF-A0A7C3PAU2-F1
#
_cell.length_a   1.000
_cell.length_b   1.000
_cell.length_c   1.000
_cell.angle_alpha   90.00
_cell.angle_beta   90.00
_cell.angle_gamma   90.00
#
_symmetry.space_group_name_H-M   'P 1'
#
loop_
_entity.id
_entity.type
_entity.pdbx_description
1 polymer ?
#
loop_
_entity_poly.entity_id
_entity_poly.type
_entity_poly.pdbx_seq_one_letter_code
_entity_poly.pdbx_strand_id
1 'polypeptide(L)' 'NPIKSSQFPFEIRTPPPRWGEHTVEVLKEIGYSEEEIRHFKKVSAI' A
#
# COMPACT_ATOMS: atom_id res chain seq x y z
N ASN A 1 10.17 -11.86 -16.44
CA ASN A 1 10.20 -12.77 -15.28
C ASN A 1 11.28 -13.84 -15.55
N PRO A 2 12.29 -14.00 -14.68
CA PRO A 2 13.40 -14.94 -14.92
C PRO A 2 12.98 -16.42 -14.87
N ILE A 3 11.86 -16.75 -14.24
CA ILE A 3 11.28 -18.10 -14.21
C ILE A 3 9.98 -18.10 -15.03
N LYS A 4 9.75 -19.17 -15.80
CA LYS A 4 8.52 -19.37 -16.61
C LYS A 4 7.71 -20.52 -16.05
N SER A 5 6.38 -20.37 -15.98
CA SER A 5 5.43 -21.41 -15.60
C SER A 5 4.47 -21.67 -16.76
N SER A 6 4.15 -22.94 -17.00
CA SER A 6 3.11 -23.36 -17.95
C SER A 6 1.72 -23.37 -17.32
N GLN A 7 1.63 -23.37 -15.99
CA GLN A 7 0.36 -23.43 -15.26
C GLN A 7 -0.28 -22.05 -15.08
N PHE A 8 0.53 -20.98 -15.03
CA PHE A 8 0.03 -19.62 -14.89
C PHE A 8 1.01 -18.59 -15.45
N PRO A 9 0.50 -17.47 -16.00
CA PRO A 9 1.35 -16.38 -16.46
C PRO A 9 1.92 -15.61 -15.28
N PHE A 10 3.18 -15.20 -15.42
CA PHE A 10 3.79 -14.22 -14.51
C PHE A 10 3.83 -12.85 -15.18
N GLU A 11 3.06 -11.91 -14.65
CA GLU A 11 2.92 -10.57 -15.21
C GLU A 11 3.28 -9.51 -14.17
N ILE A 12 4.00 -8.48 -14.60
CA ILE A 12 4.17 -7.24 -13.82
C ILE A 12 3.00 -6.35 -14.24
N ARG A 13 1.95 -6.30 -13.41
CA ARG A 13 0.69 -5.62 -13.76
C ARG A 13 0.65 -4.15 -13.35
N THR A 14 1.41 -3.80 -12.32
CA THR A 14 1.36 -2.47 -11.72
C THR A 14 2.76 -1.88 -11.60
N PRO A 15 2.90 -0.55 -11.77
CA PRO A 15 4.14 0.14 -11.45
C PRO A 15 4.42 0.09 -9.94
N PRO A 16 5.66 0.40 -9.51
CA PRO A 16 5.96 0.56 -8.10
C PRO A 16 5.09 1.69 -7.49
N PRO A 17 4.65 1.55 -6.23
CA PRO A 17 3.88 2.59 -5.55
C PRO A 17 4.73 3.83 -5.29
N ARG A 18 4.10 5.00 -5.22
CA ARG A 18 4.77 6.22 -4.75
C ARG A 18 4.96 6.20 -3.24
N TRP A 19 5.82 7.08 -2.74
CA TRP A 19 6.01 7.28 -1.31
C TRP A 19 4.68 7.66 -0.64
N GLY A 20 4.27 6.86 0.34
CA GLY A 20 3.02 7.05 1.08
C GLY A 20 1.72 6.69 0.35
N GLU A 21 1.78 6.11 -0.86
CA GLU A 21 0.59 5.88 -1.71
C GLU A 21 -0.51 5.03 -1.03
N HIS A 22 -0.11 4.05 -0.22
CA HIS A 22 -1.04 3.13 0.46
C HIS A 22 -1.11 3.33 1.98
N THR A 23 -0.43 4.34 2.55
CA THR A 23 -0.35 4.52 4.01
C THR A 23 -1.73 4.65 4.65
N VAL A 24 -2.64 5.41 4.03
CA VAL A 24 -4.00 5.61 4.56
C VAL A 24 -4.84 4.33 4.43
N GLU A 25 -4.68 3.59 3.33
CA GLU A 25 -5.41 2.34 3.08
C GLU A 25 -5.07 1.29 4.14
N VAL A 26 -3.77 1.07 4.38
CA VAL A 26 -3.29 0.12 5.39
C VAL A 26 -3.75 0.49 6.80
N LEU A 27 -3.70 1.78 7.17
CA LEU A 27 -4.13 2.22 8.50
C LEU A 27 -5.64 1.98 8.74
N LYS A 28 -6.46 2.18 7.71
CA LYS A 28 -7.89 1.88 7.79
C LYS A 28 -8.16 0.39 7.91
N GLU A 29 -7.43 -0.44 7.16
CA GLU A 29 -7.59 -1.89 7.19
C GLU A 29 -7.34 -2.48 8.58
N ILE A 30 -6.37 -1.91 9.32
CA ILE A 30 -6.06 -2.34 10.69
C ILE A 30 -6.89 -1.62 11.77
N GLY A 31 -7.86 -0.80 11.37
CA GLY A 31 -8.87 -0.25 12.28
C GLY A 31 -8.65 1.16 12.80
N TYR A 32 -7.70 1.94 12.26
CA TYR A 32 -7.58 3.35 12.61
C TYR A 32 -8.72 4.18 12.01
N SER A 33 -9.28 5.06 12.84
CA SER A 33 -10.28 6.04 12.42
C SER A 33 -9.66 7.15 11.55
N GLU A 34 -10.52 7.85 10.80
CA GLU A 34 -10.11 9.02 10.02
C GLU A 34 -9.54 10.12 10.92
N GLU A 35 -10.08 10.26 12.14
CA GLU A 35 -9.63 11.21 13.15
C GLU A 35 -8.19 10.93 13.59
N GLU A 36 -7.86 9.67 13.86
CA GLU A 36 -6.51 9.23 14.24
C GLU A 36 -5.52 9.39 13.08
N ILE A 37 -5.91 9.03 11.86
CA ILE A 37 -5.06 9.19 10.67
C ILE A 37 -4.75 10.67 10.42
N ARG A 38 -5.75 11.56 10.58
CA ARG A 38 -5.52 13.02 10.50
C ARG A 38 -4.59 13.50 11.60
N HIS A 39 -4.70 12.96 12.80
CA HIS A 39 -3.78 13.27 13.90
C HIS A 39 -2.34 12.87 13.54
N PHE A 40 -2.12 11.66 13.02
CA PHE A 40 -0.79 11.18 12.60
C PHE A 40 -0.12 12.07 11.55
N LYS A 41 -0.89 12.53 10.56
CA LYS A 41 -0.41 13.51 9.56
C LYS A 41 -0.01 14.84 10.21
N LYS A 42 -0.79 15.29 11.21
CA LYS A 42 -0.52 16.55 11.91
C LYS A 42 0.75 16.49 12.76
N VAL A 43 1.02 15.34 13.38
CA VAL A 43 2.22 15.14 14.22
C VAL A 43 3.42 14.60 13.44
N SER A 44 3.33 14.49 12.11
CA SER A 44 4.39 13.94 11.24
C SER A 44 4.83 12.52 11.61
N ALA A 45 3.90 11.70 12.13
CA ALA A 45 4.13 10.27 12.34
C ALA A 45 4.01 9.46 11.05
N ILE A 46 3.32 10.03 10.05
CA ILE A 46 3.15 9.52 8.68
C ILE A 46 3.16 10.67 7.68
#